data_AF-A0A2V7QZW9-F1
#
_entry.id   AF-A0A2V7QZW9-F1
#
_cell.length_a   1.000
_cell.length_b   1.000
_cell.length_c   1.000
_cell.angle_alpha   90.00
_cell.angle_beta   90.00
_cell.angle_gamma   90.00
#
_symmetry.space_group_name_H-M   'P 1'
#
loop_
_entity.id
_entity.type
_entity.pdbx_description
1 polymer ?
#
loop_
_entity_poly.entity_id
_entity_poly.type
_entity_poly.pdbx_seq_one_letter_code
_entity_poly.pdbx_strand_id
1 'polypeptide(L)'
;MLLSAQRTRTRPRPRPSSATDRGLVQRLTQGDDAAFSELFARYRSTVYATAYAVLLDPEQVAAVVTDAFAEARRTAATFLGTQGSVSGWLTHLTRLRIAARHHAA
;
A
#
# COMPACT_ATOMS: atom_id res chain seq x y z
N MET A 1 -39.71 7.55 -16.43
CA MET A 1 -38.68 8.31 -15.68
C MET A 1 -38.24 7.47 -14.49
N LEU A 2 -36.92 7.22 -14.40
CA LEU A 2 -36.05 7.06 -13.20
C LEU A 2 -36.71 6.44 -11.93
N LEU A 3 -36.19 5.36 -11.33
CA LEU A 3 -34.85 5.28 -10.76
C LEU A 3 -34.31 3.84 -10.77
N SER A 4 -33.07 3.72 -11.23
CA SER A 4 -32.21 2.55 -11.02
C SER A 4 -32.08 2.26 -9.52
N ALA A 5 -32.66 1.16 -9.07
CA ALA A 5 -32.34 0.56 -7.79
C ALA A 5 -30.89 0.04 -7.86
N GLN A 6 -29.95 0.89 -7.48
CA GLN A 6 -28.54 0.52 -7.37
C GLN A 6 -28.42 -0.58 -6.31
N ARG A 7 -28.25 -1.82 -6.80
CA ARG A 7 -27.79 -2.98 -6.04
C ARG A 7 -26.69 -2.51 -5.10
N THR A 8 -26.98 -2.50 -3.81
CA THR A 8 -25.99 -2.46 -2.75
C THR A 8 -25.05 -3.64 -2.98
N ARG A 9 -23.92 -3.39 -3.66
CA ARG A 9 -22.81 -4.32 -3.70
C ARG A 9 -22.20 -4.31 -2.30
N THR A 10 -22.73 -5.16 -1.43
CA THR A 10 -22.08 -5.52 -0.18
C THR A 10 -20.70 -6.07 -0.55
N ARG A 11 -19.66 -5.25 -0.43
CA ARG A 11 -18.28 -5.67 -0.72
C ARG A 11 -17.93 -6.71 0.33
N PRO A 12 -17.67 -7.98 -0.03
CA PRO A 12 -17.33 -9.00 0.94
C PRO A 12 -16.10 -8.54 1.73
N ARG A 13 -16.17 -8.59 3.06
CA ARG A 13 -14.98 -8.41 3.92
C ARG A 13 -13.98 -9.50 3.50
N PRO A 14 -12.76 -9.16 3.05
CA PRO A 14 -11.81 -10.18 2.59
C PRO A 14 -11.57 -11.14 3.75
N ARG A 15 -11.82 -12.43 3.54
CA ARG A 15 -11.23 -13.48 4.38
C ARG A 15 -9.71 -13.25 4.34
N PRO A 16 -8.95 -13.43 5.44
CA PRO A 16 -7.50 -13.38 5.35
C PRO A 16 -7.08 -14.37 4.26
N SER A 17 -6.67 -13.86 3.10
CA SER A 17 -6.38 -14.76 1.99
C SER A 17 -5.12 -15.53 2.37
N SER A 18 -5.10 -16.81 2.05
CA SER A 18 -3.90 -17.64 2.15
C SER A 18 -2.75 -17.16 1.26
N ALA A 19 -2.95 -16.07 0.48
CA ALA A 19 -1.90 -15.50 -0.33
C ALA A 19 -0.79 -14.95 0.56
N THR A 20 0.43 -15.41 0.26
CA THR A 20 1.64 -14.85 0.83
C THR A 20 1.80 -13.40 0.38
N ASP A 21 2.49 -12.57 1.15
CA ASP A 21 2.68 -11.18 0.78
C ASP A 21 3.44 -11.02 -0.54
N ARG A 22 4.43 -11.89 -0.80
CA ARG A 22 5.08 -11.96 -2.11
C ARG A 22 4.13 -12.35 -3.23
N GLY A 23 3.18 -13.25 -2.98
CA GLY A 23 2.14 -13.59 -3.95
C GLY A 23 1.22 -12.41 -4.27
N LEU A 24 0.90 -11.57 -3.28
CA LEU A 24 0.16 -10.32 -3.52
C LEU A 24 0.97 -9.35 -4.39
N VAL A 25 2.28 -9.21 -4.14
CA VAL A 25 3.17 -8.38 -4.96
C VAL A 25 3.30 -8.94 -6.38
N GLN A 26 3.35 -10.26 -6.56
CA GLN A 26 3.35 -10.88 -7.89
C GLN A 26 2.07 -10.56 -8.67
N ARG A 27 0.90 -10.59 -8.04
CA ARG A 27 -0.34 -10.19 -8.69
C ARG A 27 -0.40 -8.68 -8.96
N LEU A 28 0.24 -7.88 -8.11
CA LEU A 28 0.33 -6.43 -8.29
C LEU A 28 1.03 -6.05 -9.60
N THR A 29 2.05 -6.81 -10.03
CA THR A 29 2.74 -6.56 -11.32
C THR A 29 1.85 -6.84 -12.53
N GLN A 30 0.78 -7.62 -12.35
CA GLN A 30 -0.23 -7.92 -13.37
C GLN A 30 -1.38 -6.92 -13.38
N GLY A 31 -1.31 -5.87 -12.55
CA GLY A 31 -2.35 -4.84 -12.45
C GLY A 31 -3.55 -5.24 -11.59
N ASP A 32 -3.45 -6.27 -10.77
CA ASP A 32 -4.55 -6.75 -9.93
C ASP A 32 -4.87 -5.78 -8.77
N ASP A 33 -5.93 -4.99 -8.93
CA ASP A 33 -6.38 -4.02 -7.92
C ASP A 33 -6.90 -4.67 -6.62
N ALA A 34 -7.36 -5.93 -6.68
CA ALA A 34 -7.77 -6.66 -5.48
C ALA A 34 -6.55 -7.04 -4.64
N ALA A 35 -5.46 -7.48 -5.29
CA ALA A 35 -4.18 -7.73 -4.64
C ALA A 35 -3.59 -6.45 -4.03
N PHE A 36 -3.68 -5.32 -4.74
CA PHE A 36 -3.29 -4.02 -4.19
C PHE A 36 -4.12 -3.65 -2.95
N SER A 37 -5.44 -3.77 -3.03
CA SER A 37 -6.35 -3.47 -1.91
C SER A 37 -6.04 -4.33 -0.68
N GLU A 38 -5.73 -5.61 -0.89
CA GLU A 38 -5.37 -6.51 0.20
C GLU A 38 -4.00 -6.19 0.80
N LEU A 39 -2.98 -5.93 -0.02
CA LEU A 39 -1.66 -5.51 0.44
C LEU A 39 -1.75 -4.20 1.24
N PHE A 40 -2.52 -3.24 0.74
CA PHE A 40 -2.78 -1.97 1.41
C PHE A 40 -3.47 -2.22 2.77
N ALA A 41 -4.53 -3.03 2.82
CA ALA A 41 -5.22 -3.33 4.06
C ALA A 41 -4.33 -4.00 5.11
N ARG A 42 -3.43 -4.91 4.68
CA ARG A 42 -2.47 -5.60 5.57
C ARG A 42 -1.42 -4.66 6.16
N TYR A 43 -0.89 -3.74 5.35
CA TYR A 43 0.31 -2.98 5.70
C TYR A 43 0.09 -1.51 6.04
N ARG A 44 -1.09 -0.96 5.74
CA ARG A 44 -1.48 0.43 6.02
C ARG A 44 -1.09 0.87 7.44
N SER A 45 -1.46 0.10 8.46
CA SER A 45 -1.26 0.51 9.85
C SER A 45 0.22 0.58 10.22
N THR A 46 1.02 -0.38 9.74
CA THR A 46 2.47 -0.41 9.97
C THR A 46 3.18 0.73 9.26
N VAL A 47 2.84 0.98 8.00
CA VAL A 47 3.38 2.10 7.21
C VAL A 47 3.01 3.44 7.85
N TYR A 48 1.75 3.59 8.28
CA TYR A 48 1.28 4.78 8.97
C TYR A 48 2.06 5.01 10.28
N ALA A 49 2.17 4.00 11.15
CA ALA A 49 2.89 4.12 12.41
C ALA A 49 4.37 4.48 12.21
N THR A 50 5.01 3.90 11.18
CA THR A 50 6.40 4.19 10.83
C THR A 50 6.59 5.66 10.44
N ALA A 51 5.69 6.20 9.62
CA ALA A 51 5.77 7.60 9.19
C ALA A 51 5.40 8.57 10.32
N TYR A 52 4.37 8.23 11.11
CA TYR A 52 3.92 9.07 12.22
C TYR A 52 4.99 9.26 13.30
N ALA A 53 5.81 8.23 13.54
CA ALA A 53 6.94 8.30 14.47
C ALA A 53 7.99 9.37 14.10
N VAL A 54 8.00 9.85 12.84
CA VAL A 54 8.97 10.85 12.36
C VAL A 54 8.29 12.20 12.10
N LEU A 55 7.13 12.20 11.44
CA LEU A 55 6.50 13.43 10.95
C LEU A 55 5.61 14.12 11.99
N LEU A 56 5.01 13.36 12.91
CA LEU A 56 4.07 13.86 13.93
C LEU A 56 2.89 14.71 13.38
N ASP A 57 2.62 14.62 12.09
CA ASP A 57 1.59 15.34 11.36
C ASP A 57 0.72 14.33 10.57
N PRO A 58 -0.55 14.14 10.95
CA PRO A 58 -1.44 13.20 10.28
C PRO A 58 -1.61 13.42 8.78
N GLU A 59 -1.60 14.68 8.32
CA GLU A 59 -1.82 15.01 6.90
C GLU A 59 -0.60 14.60 6.08
N GLN A 60 0.59 14.96 6.55
CA GLN A 60 1.84 14.55 5.90
C GLN A 60 2.03 13.03 5.93
N VAL A 61 1.63 12.38 7.02
CA VAL A 61 1.68 10.91 7.15
C VAL A 61 0.75 10.25 6.13
N ALA A 62 -0.48 10.73 5.98
CA ALA A 62 -1.41 10.20 4.99
C ALA A 62 -0.87 10.34 3.55
N ALA A 63 -0.21 11.47 3.25
CA ALA A 63 0.45 11.68 1.97
C ALA A 63 1.64 10.70 1.77
N VAL A 64 2.49 10.50 2.78
CA VAL A 64 3.61 9.52 2.74
C VAL A 64 3.09 8.12 2.49
N VAL A 65 2.05 7.69 3.21
CA VAL A 65 1.45 6.36 3.05
C VAL A 65 1.00 6.17 1.59
N THR A 66 0.28 7.16 1.05
CA THR A 66 -0.21 7.12 -0.34
C THR A 66 0.95 7.00 -1.33
N ASP A 67 1.99 7.83 -1.19
CA ASP A 67 3.15 7.81 -2.07
C ASP A 67 3.96 6.52 -1.97
N ALA A 68 4.09 5.95 -0.76
CA ALA A 68 4.82 4.72 -0.54
C ALA A 68 4.12 3.55 -1.24
N PHE A 69 2.79 3.45 -1.16
CA PHE A 69 2.03 2.43 -1.88
C PHE A 69 1.99 2.67 -3.39
N ALA A 70 1.95 3.93 -3.85
CA ALA A 70 2.08 4.25 -5.27
C ALA A 70 3.45 3.81 -5.81
N GLU A 71 4.52 4.04 -5.05
CA GLU A 71 5.86 3.57 -5.39
C GLU A 71 5.98 2.05 -5.35
N ALA A 72 5.33 1.41 -4.38
CA ALA A 72 5.29 -0.04 -4.30
C ALA A 72 4.69 -0.64 -5.58
N ARG A 73 3.60 -0.05 -6.11
CA ARG A 73 3.00 -0.50 -7.39
C ARG A 73 3.98 -0.34 -8.56
N ARG A 74 4.73 0.77 -8.63
CA ARG A 74 5.71 1.03 -9.69
C ARG A 74 6.92 0.10 -9.63
N THR A 75 7.40 -0.23 -8.43
CA THR A 75 8.66 -0.97 -8.21
C THR A 75 8.46 -2.45 -7.88
N ALA A 76 7.21 -2.94 -7.89
CA ALA A 76 6.84 -4.32 -7.57
C ALA A 76 7.64 -5.36 -8.37
N ALA A 77 7.80 -5.17 -9.68
CA ALA A 77 8.53 -6.10 -10.53
C ALA A 77 10.01 -6.20 -10.14
N THR A 78 10.64 -5.07 -9.83
CA THR A 78 12.02 -5.02 -9.35
C THR A 78 12.17 -5.71 -8.00
N PHE A 79 11.25 -5.47 -7.06
CA PHE A 79 11.28 -6.08 -5.74
C PHE A 79 11.19 -7.62 -5.80
N LEU A 80 10.38 -8.18 -6.70
CA LEU A 80 10.26 -9.64 -6.85
C LEU A 80 11.57 -10.34 -7.24
N GLY A 81 12.49 -9.62 -7.89
CA GLY A 81 13.84 -10.13 -8.18
C GLY A 81 14.76 -10.21 -6.95
N THR A 82 14.32 -9.71 -5.79
CA THR A 82 15.12 -9.65 -4.56
C THR A 82 14.72 -10.72 -3.54
N GLN A 83 15.63 -11.02 -2.62
CA GLN A 83 15.38 -11.91 -1.49
C GLN A 83 14.73 -11.18 -0.28
N GLY A 84 14.45 -9.88 -0.37
CA GLY A 84 13.89 -9.08 0.73
C GLY A 84 12.43 -9.38 1.10
N SER A 85 12.03 -9.08 2.34
CA SER A 85 10.63 -9.20 2.77
C SER A 85 9.78 -8.01 2.29
N VAL A 86 8.48 -8.22 2.09
CA VAL A 86 7.53 -7.17 1.69
C VAL A 86 7.44 -6.08 2.76
N SER A 87 7.44 -6.47 4.04
CA SER A 87 7.45 -5.54 5.17
C SER A 87 8.71 -4.65 5.18
N GLY A 88 9.88 -5.22 4.95
CA GLY A 88 11.15 -4.49 4.88
C GLY A 88 11.19 -3.53 3.70
N TRP A 89 10.71 -3.97 2.54
CA TRP A 89 10.60 -3.14 1.35
C TRP A 89 9.63 -1.96 1.53
N LEU A 90 8.42 -2.19 2.06
CA LEU A 90 7.47 -1.10 2.33
C LEU A 90 8.01 -0.11 3.36
N THR A 91 8.70 -0.60 4.39
CA THR A 91 9.37 0.26 5.38
C THR A 91 10.45 1.13 4.71
N HIS A 92 11.25 0.55 3.81
CA HIS A 92 12.26 1.28 3.05
C HIS A 92 11.63 2.37 2.18
N LEU A 93 10.61 2.04 1.39
CA LEU A 93 9.89 3.01 0.56
C LEU A 93 9.29 4.15 1.40
N THR A 94 8.72 3.82 2.57
CA THR A 94 8.17 4.81 3.50
C THR A 94 9.25 5.80 3.95
N ARG A 95 10.41 5.30 4.36
CA ARG A 95 11.56 6.14 4.76
C ARG A 95 12.06 7.03 3.63
N LEU A 96 12.14 6.50 2.39
CA LEU A 96 12.48 7.31 1.22
C LEU A 96 11.49 8.46 1.01
N ARG A 97 10.18 8.22 1.19
CA ARG A 97 9.14 9.24 1.04
C ARG A 97 9.13 10.29 2.14
N ILE A 98 9.54 9.92 3.36
CA ILE A 98 9.77 10.87 4.45
C ILE A 98 10.97 11.75 4.11
N ALA A 99 12.11 11.15 3.76
CA ALA A 99 13.33 11.88 3.42
C ALA A 99 13.11 12.89 2.28
N ALA A 100 12.41 12.49 1.21
CA ALA A 100 12.12 13.37 0.08
C ALA A 100 11.33 14.64 0.46
N ARG A 101 10.53 14.61 1.53
CA ARG A 101 9.76 15.77 2.00
C ARG A 101 10.62 16.76 2.79
N HIS A 102 11.57 16.27 3.57
CA HIS A 102 12.51 17.12 4.31
C HIS A 102 13.44 17.91 3.38
N HIS A 103 13.67 17.43 2.16
CA HIS A 103 14.48 18.14 1.15
C HIS A 103 13.71 19.23 0.37
N ALA A 104 12.40 19.35 0.55
CA ALA A 104 11.55 20.30 -0.18
C ALA A 104 11.13 21.53 0.66
N ALA A 105 11.63 21.65 1.90
CA ALA A 105 11.42 22.77 2.81
C ALA A 105 12.70 23.61 2.94
#